data_AF-A0A0S4LAY5-F1
#
_entry.id   AF-A0A0S4LAY5-F1
#
_cell.length_a   1.000
_cell.length_b   1.000
_cell.length_c   1.000
_cell.angle_alpha   90.00
_cell.angle_beta   90.00
_cell.angle_gamma   90.00
#
_symmetry.space_group_name_H-M   'P 1'
#
loop_
_entity.id
_entity.type
_entity.pdbx_description
1 polymer ?
#
loop_
_entity_poly.entity_id
_entity_poly.type
_entity_poly.pdbx_seq_one_letter_code
_entity_poly.pdbx_strand_id
1 'polypeptide(L)'
;MPVENNFQHDELSRKSPGERLSFADLADAVPPDSPAWAETMSAYGTSLFQAGVAAIVLLHGSLHGTDVFGAQRLDEVGGLKRGYSRGVSGLDALLAAMREDSNGILALPGGLTPPLPDDDATKTILDEQIGDAGNFTGEYVDSLRKAINKKLTQPISCTRLLWSSEHHHLGRALAAVSLLAELHKLCQHQNLGKGHRILIQAHGQAGLTLAFVSNLLCPSPITGRPKLLDTLTGYAAQAGQTTLIDTIKLVESMLATASPLHGVTLDIVTFGTPVRYGWDPSGIGKLLHVVNHRNLRTDGKSWLAKMELPQITMEMPIAWGGDYVQELAVAGSDAVPPTEPAKAANRKVWEMVEPYDGFERWLECARRAVRFPSEGRCLLVDYKDSTGSTNPRDHYYGHAVYTRRRALLFNTTQIIRAFYET
;
A
#
# COMPACT_ATOMS: atom_id res chain seq x y z
N MET A 1 -1.53 20.85 -10.65
CA MET A 1 -2.81 20.16 -10.85
C MET A 1 -3.94 21.17 -10.73
N PRO A 2 -5.05 21.05 -11.47
CA PRO A 2 -6.22 21.93 -11.28
C PRO A 2 -6.68 21.92 -9.82
N VAL A 3 -7.05 23.08 -9.27
CA VAL A 3 -7.45 23.26 -7.85
C VAL A 3 -8.66 22.39 -7.48
N GLU A 4 -9.48 21.99 -8.46
CA GLU A 4 -10.71 21.22 -8.27
C GLU A 4 -10.52 19.69 -8.36
N ASN A 5 -9.32 19.21 -8.69
CA ASN A 5 -9.00 17.79 -8.66
C ASN A 5 -8.41 17.44 -7.29
N ASN A 6 -9.07 16.54 -6.56
CA ASN A 6 -8.60 16.09 -5.25
C ASN A 6 -7.63 14.90 -5.32
N PHE A 7 -7.60 14.15 -6.43
CA PHE A 7 -6.63 13.07 -6.66
C PHE A 7 -5.21 13.61 -6.92
N GLN A 8 -4.76 14.64 -6.21
CA GLN A 8 -3.49 15.28 -6.46
C GLN A 8 -2.34 14.32 -6.12
N HIS A 9 -1.20 14.56 -6.76
CA HIS A 9 0.05 13.93 -6.38
C HIS A 9 0.48 14.42 -4.99
N ASP A 10 1.15 13.56 -4.21
CA ASP A 10 1.75 13.99 -2.95
C ASP A 10 2.81 15.08 -3.19
N GLU A 11 2.96 16.06 -2.30
CA GLU A 11 3.93 17.14 -2.51
C GLU A 11 5.39 16.66 -2.50
N LEU A 12 5.65 15.45 -1.99
CA LEU A 12 6.98 14.91 -1.71
C LEU A 12 7.79 15.93 -0.91
N SER A 13 7.18 16.41 0.17
CA SER A 13 7.75 17.45 1.01
C SER A 13 8.94 16.93 1.80
N ARG A 14 10.07 17.65 1.71
CA ARG A 14 11.29 17.35 2.49
C ARG A 14 11.31 18.08 3.83
N LYS A 15 10.29 18.90 4.12
CA LYS A 15 10.19 19.67 5.36
C LYS A 15 10.09 18.72 6.56
N SER A 16 10.46 19.22 7.74
CA SER A 16 10.27 18.45 8.96
C SER A 16 8.78 18.17 9.17
N PRO A 17 8.40 16.92 9.44
CA PRO A 17 7.01 16.57 9.70
C PRO A 17 6.49 16.96 11.09
N GLY A 18 7.36 17.42 11.99
CA GLY A 18 7.00 17.77 13.35
C GLY A 18 6.35 16.61 14.11
N GLU A 19 5.30 16.92 14.86
CA GLU A 19 4.61 15.99 15.77
C GLU A 19 3.86 14.85 15.07
N ARG A 20 3.68 14.92 13.74
CA ARG A 20 3.05 13.84 12.98
C ARG A 20 3.97 12.62 12.80
N LEU A 21 5.26 12.78 13.06
CA LEU A 21 6.24 11.71 12.95
C LEU A 21 6.58 11.13 14.32
N SER A 22 6.65 9.80 14.36
CA SER A 22 7.15 9.02 15.49
C SER A 22 8.16 7.99 15.01
N PHE A 23 9.01 7.53 15.92
CA PHE A 23 10.00 6.49 15.69
C PHE A 23 9.77 5.32 16.64
N ALA A 24 10.01 4.10 16.17
CA ALA A 24 10.01 2.91 17.01
C ALA A 24 11.01 1.88 16.49
N ASP A 25 11.40 0.97 17.38
CA ASP A 25 12.25 -0.17 17.04
C ASP A 25 11.51 -1.45 17.40
N LEU A 26 11.60 -2.46 16.53
CA LEU A 26 11.17 -3.82 16.87
C LEU A 26 12.26 -4.47 17.74
N ALA A 27 12.32 -4.09 19.02
CA ALA A 27 13.16 -4.73 20.03
C ALA A 27 12.40 -5.89 20.69
N ASP A 28 13.09 -7.02 20.90
CA ASP A 28 12.61 -8.20 21.64
C ASP A 28 11.19 -8.65 21.26
N ALA A 29 11.05 -9.17 20.03
CA ALA A 29 9.76 -9.65 19.53
C ALA A 29 9.23 -10.80 20.39
N VAL A 30 8.12 -10.55 21.10
CA VAL A 30 7.36 -11.61 21.79
C VAL A 30 6.94 -12.64 20.75
N PRO A 31 7.28 -13.94 20.92
CA PRO A 31 6.94 -14.96 19.95
C PRO A 31 5.43 -15.00 19.68
N PRO A 32 5.00 -15.04 18.41
CA PRO A 32 3.60 -15.25 18.05
C PRO A 32 3.02 -16.47 18.76
N ASP A 33 1.75 -16.40 19.13
CA ASP A 33 0.99 -17.46 19.81
C ASP A 33 1.49 -17.88 21.20
N SER A 34 2.53 -17.23 21.74
CA SER A 34 2.93 -17.42 23.14
C SER A 34 1.86 -16.91 24.12
N PRO A 35 1.83 -17.37 25.38
CA PRO A 35 0.87 -16.88 26.37
C PRO A 35 0.90 -15.35 26.56
N ALA A 36 2.09 -14.76 26.62
CA ALA A 36 2.26 -13.31 26.75
C ALA A 36 1.74 -12.55 25.51
N TRP A 37 1.98 -13.10 24.32
CA TRP A 37 1.43 -12.57 23.07
C TRP A 37 -0.10 -12.60 23.09
N ALA A 38 -0.69 -13.74 23.44
CA ALA A 38 -2.14 -13.93 23.44
C ALA A 38 -2.85 -13.05 24.48
N GLU A 39 -2.24 -12.85 25.66
CA GLU A 39 -2.75 -11.94 26.69
C GLU A 39 -2.75 -10.49 26.20
N THR A 40 -1.64 -10.04 25.63
CA THR A 40 -1.50 -8.66 25.12
C THR A 40 -2.45 -8.39 23.95
N MET A 41 -2.51 -9.31 22.97
CA MET A 41 -3.44 -9.19 21.84
C MET A 41 -4.90 -9.18 22.29
N SER A 42 -5.25 -9.97 23.32
CA SER A 42 -6.60 -9.97 23.89
C SER A 42 -6.96 -8.63 24.56
N ALA A 43 -5.99 -7.98 25.21
CA ALA A 43 -6.19 -6.64 25.74
C ALA A 43 -6.42 -5.63 24.60
N TYR A 44 -5.63 -5.70 23.53
CA TYR A 44 -5.82 -4.85 22.35
C TYR A 44 -7.15 -5.09 21.64
N GLY A 45 -7.65 -6.33 21.60
CA GLY A 45 -9.01 -6.60 21.13
C GLY A 45 -10.08 -5.86 21.93
N THR A 46 -9.89 -5.72 23.25
CA THR A 46 -10.77 -4.92 24.11
C THR A 46 -10.71 -3.44 23.76
N SER A 47 -9.50 -2.89 23.55
CA SER A 47 -9.31 -1.49 23.13
C SER A 47 -9.94 -1.19 21.77
N LEU A 48 -9.77 -2.09 20.79
CA LEU A 48 -10.39 -1.98 19.47
C LEU A 48 -11.92 -1.97 19.56
N PHE A 49 -12.47 -2.92 20.33
CA PHE A 49 -13.92 -3.03 20.53
C PHE A 49 -14.48 -1.76 21.19
N GLN A 50 -13.82 -1.26 22.24
CA GLN A 50 -14.22 -0.02 22.93
C GLN A 50 -14.15 1.21 22.03
N ALA A 51 -13.24 1.23 21.06
CA ALA A 51 -13.16 2.29 20.05
C ALA A 51 -14.23 2.19 18.95
N GLY A 52 -15.04 1.11 18.95
CA GLY A 52 -16.08 0.85 17.95
C GLY A 52 -15.58 0.12 16.70
N VAL A 53 -14.38 -0.46 16.72
CA VAL A 53 -13.87 -1.28 15.61
C VAL A 53 -14.65 -2.58 15.55
N ALA A 54 -15.43 -2.75 14.47
CA ALA A 54 -16.26 -3.93 14.24
C ALA A 54 -15.64 -4.91 13.23
N ALA A 55 -14.76 -4.41 12.36
CA ALA A 55 -14.04 -5.23 11.39
C ALA A 55 -12.60 -4.77 11.19
N ILE A 56 -11.72 -5.73 10.91
CA ILE A 56 -10.36 -5.51 10.43
C ILE A 56 -10.25 -6.10 9.02
N VAL A 57 -9.82 -5.28 8.06
CA VAL A 57 -9.57 -5.70 6.68
C VAL A 57 -8.07 -5.68 6.42
N LEU A 58 -7.51 -6.84 6.10
CA LEU A 58 -6.11 -7.03 5.72
C LEU A 58 -6.04 -7.04 4.19
N LEU A 59 -5.59 -5.92 3.59
CA LEU A 59 -5.52 -5.73 2.15
C LEU A 59 -4.07 -5.90 1.67
N HIS A 60 -3.82 -6.83 0.76
CA HIS A 60 -2.48 -7.03 0.21
C HIS A 60 -2.52 -7.44 -1.25
N GLY A 61 -1.39 -7.30 -1.94
CA GLY A 61 -1.16 -7.83 -3.28
C GLY A 61 -0.10 -8.93 -3.25
N SER A 62 0.42 -9.26 -4.43
CA SER A 62 1.66 -10.01 -4.60
C SER A 62 2.75 -9.11 -5.19
N LEU A 63 3.99 -9.28 -4.71
CA LEU A 63 5.17 -8.68 -5.37
C LEU A 63 5.71 -9.60 -6.47
N HIS A 64 5.44 -10.91 -6.39
CA HIS A 64 5.95 -11.91 -7.32
C HIS A 64 5.23 -11.83 -8.66
N GLY A 65 5.99 -11.93 -9.75
CA GLY A 65 5.48 -11.79 -11.12
C GLY A 65 4.91 -10.39 -11.40
N THR A 66 5.47 -9.36 -10.76
CA THR A 66 5.04 -7.97 -10.94
C THR A 66 6.24 -7.05 -11.12
N ASP A 67 6.03 -5.96 -11.85
CA ASP A 67 6.95 -4.83 -11.86
C ASP A 67 6.76 -3.97 -10.59
N VAL A 68 7.26 -4.47 -9.46
CA VAL A 68 7.11 -3.86 -8.13
C VAL A 68 7.69 -2.44 -8.04
N PHE A 69 8.71 -2.12 -8.84
CA PHE A 69 9.34 -0.81 -8.87
C PHE A 69 8.78 0.11 -9.97
N GLY A 70 8.03 -0.44 -10.93
CA GLY A 70 7.56 0.31 -12.09
C GLY A 70 8.66 0.60 -13.13
N ALA A 71 9.67 -0.27 -13.21
CA ALA A 71 10.80 -0.12 -14.10
C ALA A 71 10.43 -0.18 -15.59
N GLN A 72 9.35 -0.86 -15.96
CA GLN A 72 8.88 -0.94 -17.35
C GLN A 72 8.61 0.44 -17.93
N ARG A 73 7.96 1.34 -17.18
CA ARG A 73 7.76 2.73 -17.63
C ARG A 73 9.07 3.47 -17.85
N LEU A 74 10.06 3.27 -16.99
CA LEU A 74 11.39 3.87 -17.11
C LEU A 74 12.13 3.39 -18.37
N ASP A 75 11.92 2.12 -18.74
CA ASP A 75 12.48 1.54 -19.96
C ASP A 75 11.76 2.04 -21.23
N GLU A 76 10.42 2.19 -21.20
CA GLU A 76 9.63 2.75 -22.31
C GLU A 76 10.06 4.18 -22.66
N VAL A 77 10.22 5.04 -21.65
CA VAL A 77 10.58 6.46 -21.82
C VAL A 77 12.08 6.69 -21.99
N GLY A 78 12.88 5.61 -22.03
CA GLY A 78 14.26 5.63 -22.51
C GLY A 78 15.33 5.92 -21.47
N GLY A 79 15.15 5.49 -20.21
CA GLY A 79 16.12 5.70 -19.12
C GLY A 79 17.58 5.35 -19.46
N LEU A 80 17.78 4.29 -20.27
CA LEU A 80 19.09 3.92 -20.82
C LEU A 80 19.30 4.35 -22.29
N LYS A 81 18.25 4.23 -23.12
CA LYS A 81 18.35 4.34 -24.59
C LYS A 81 18.70 5.75 -25.10
N ARG A 82 18.41 6.79 -24.32
CA ARG A 82 18.70 8.19 -24.69
C ARG A 82 19.96 8.77 -24.03
N GLY A 83 20.73 7.95 -23.30
CA GLY A 83 21.98 8.38 -22.68
C GLY A 83 21.82 9.14 -21.36
N TYR A 84 20.60 9.24 -20.81
CA TYR A 84 20.34 9.90 -19.52
C TYR A 84 21.11 9.25 -18.35
N SER A 85 21.37 7.94 -18.42
CA SER A 85 22.17 7.25 -17.40
C SER A 85 23.69 7.40 -17.57
N ARG A 86 24.18 7.78 -18.76
CA ARG A 86 25.61 7.76 -19.11
C ARG A 86 26.49 8.71 -18.30
N GLY A 87 25.89 9.55 -17.45
CA GLY A 87 26.59 10.45 -16.53
C GLY A 87 26.32 10.20 -15.04
N VAL A 88 25.50 9.22 -14.65
CA VAL A 88 25.14 8.97 -13.25
C VAL A 88 25.69 7.61 -12.81
N SER A 89 26.74 7.64 -11.98
CA SER A 89 27.40 6.43 -11.47
C SER A 89 26.42 5.47 -10.76
N GLY A 90 26.52 4.17 -11.06
CA GLY A 90 25.73 3.10 -10.43
C GLY A 90 24.26 3.02 -10.84
N LEU A 91 23.78 3.92 -11.69
CA LEU A 91 22.37 3.97 -12.08
C LEU A 91 21.93 2.75 -12.89
N ASP A 92 22.76 2.29 -13.83
CA ASP A 92 22.45 1.11 -14.65
C ASP A 92 22.27 -0.14 -13.77
N ALA A 93 23.11 -0.27 -12.74
CA ALA A 93 23.04 -1.36 -11.78
C ALA A 93 21.83 -1.23 -10.84
N LEU A 94 21.46 -0.01 -10.43
CA LEU A 94 20.21 0.22 -9.70
C LEU A 94 18.99 -0.18 -10.55
N LEU A 95 18.93 0.23 -11.81
CA LEU A 95 17.83 -0.13 -12.71
C LEU A 95 17.76 -1.64 -12.94
N ALA A 96 18.90 -2.32 -13.04
CA ALA A 96 18.93 -3.78 -13.09
C ALA A 96 18.34 -4.41 -11.81
N ALA A 97 18.62 -3.86 -10.63
CA ALA A 97 18.03 -4.33 -9.37
C ALA A 97 16.53 -4.01 -9.24
N MET A 98 16.00 -3.08 -10.03
CA MET A 98 14.57 -2.72 -10.04
C MET A 98 13.73 -3.53 -11.03
N ARG A 99 14.30 -3.95 -12.17
CA ARG A 99 13.55 -4.66 -13.22
C ARG A 99 13.02 -6.00 -12.75
N GLU A 100 11.78 -6.29 -13.12
CA GLU A 100 11.09 -7.56 -12.86
C GLU A 100 11.96 -8.79 -13.17
N ASP A 101 12.62 -8.82 -14.33
CA ASP A 101 13.40 -9.99 -14.77
C ASP A 101 14.76 -10.17 -14.06
N SER A 102 15.26 -9.15 -13.37
CA SER A 102 16.62 -9.16 -12.79
C SER A 102 16.71 -8.75 -11.33
N ASN A 103 15.59 -8.43 -10.68
CA ASN A 103 15.53 -8.07 -9.27
C ASN A 103 15.54 -9.29 -8.32
N GLY A 104 15.65 -10.53 -8.82
CA GLY A 104 15.75 -11.73 -7.99
C GLY A 104 14.47 -12.16 -7.26
N ILE A 105 13.37 -11.41 -7.39
CA ILE A 105 12.02 -11.83 -6.98
C ILE A 105 11.49 -12.75 -8.07
N LEU A 106 11.04 -13.95 -7.71
CA LEU A 106 10.58 -14.91 -8.71
C LEU A 106 9.17 -14.56 -9.22
N ALA A 107 8.88 -15.05 -10.42
CA ALA A 107 7.50 -15.21 -10.85
C ALA A 107 6.80 -16.27 -9.98
N LEU A 108 5.48 -16.12 -9.84
CA LEU A 108 4.67 -17.15 -9.20
C LEU A 108 4.72 -18.44 -10.03
N PRO A 109 4.88 -19.62 -9.38
CA PRO A 109 4.82 -20.90 -10.07
C PRO A 109 3.51 -21.09 -10.84
N GLY A 110 3.55 -21.88 -11.91
CA GLY A 110 2.37 -22.13 -12.75
C GLY A 110 1.99 -20.97 -13.69
N GLY A 111 2.82 -19.92 -13.76
CA GLY A 111 2.60 -18.79 -14.67
C GLY A 111 1.50 -17.84 -14.21
N LEU A 112 1.17 -17.84 -12.92
CA LEU A 112 0.18 -16.93 -12.36
C LEU A 112 0.72 -15.49 -12.41
N THR A 113 0.04 -14.62 -13.12
CA THR A 113 0.40 -13.20 -13.26
C THR A 113 -0.81 -12.33 -12.96
N PRO A 114 -0.63 -11.06 -12.55
CA PRO A 114 -1.72 -10.09 -12.48
C PRO A 114 -2.54 -10.01 -13.80
N PRO A 115 -3.84 -9.71 -13.74
CA PRO A 115 -4.62 -9.42 -12.54
C PRO A 115 -4.93 -10.68 -11.72
N LEU A 116 -4.59 -10.64 -10.43
CA LEU A 116 -4.88 -11.74 -9.50
C LEU A 116 -6.33 -11.69 -9.02
N PRO A 117 -7.09 -12.80 -9.07
CA PRO A 117 -8.44 -12.83 -8.52
C PRO A 117 -8.41 -12.94 -6.99
N ASP A 118 -9.38 -12.30 -6.33
CA ASP A 118 -9.56 -12.37 -4.88
C ASP A 118 -10.31 -13.64 -4.46
N ASP A 119 -9.70 -14.81 -4.70
CA ASP A 119 -10.29 -16.11 -4.37
C ASP A 119 -9.40 -16.97 -3.46
N ASP A 120 -10.01 -17.98 -2.83
CA ASP A 120 -9.33 -18.85 -1.88
C ASP A 120 -8.24 -19.69 -2.55
N ALA A 121 -8.41 -20.07 -3.82
CA ALA A 121 -7.42 -20.83 -4.57
C ALA A 121 -6.13 -20.03 -4.75
N THR A 122 -6.25 -18.76 -5.18
CA THR A 122 -5.13 -17.85 -5.37
C THR A 122 -4.45 -17.54 -4.04
N LYS A 123 -5.22 -17.24 -2.98
CA LYS A 123 -4.66 -17.00 -1.64
C LYS A 123 -3.91 -18.21 -1.10
N THR A 124 -4.40 -19.42 -1.33
CA THR A 124 -3.74 -20.67 -0.92
C THR A 124 -2.39 -20.84 -1.65
N ILE A 125 -2.37 -20.60 -2.96
CA ILE A 125 -1.11 -20.63 -3.74
C ILE A 125 -0.12 -19.60 -3.19
N LEU A 126 -0.56 -18.37 -2.90
CA LEU A 126 0.32 -17.35 -2.31
C LEU A 126 0.86 -17.80 -0.95
N ASP A 127 0.01 -18.36 -0.08
CA ASP A 127 0.44 -18.81 1.25
C ASP A 127 1.50 -19.91 1.17
N GLU A 128 1.34 -20.86 0.25
CA GLU A 128 2.30 -21.96 0.03
C GLU A 128 3.63 -21.47 -0.56
N GLN A 129 3.59 -20.50 -1.48
CA GLN A 129 4.78 -20.13 -2.26
C GLN A 129 5.59 -18.99 -1.63
N ILE A 130 4.92 -18.03 -0.99
CA ILE A 130 5.58 -16.81 -0.48
C ILE A 130 5.47 -16.67 1.04
N GLY A 131 4.67 -17.52 1.70
CA GLY A 131 4.49 -17.50 3.14
C GLY A 131 4.01 -16.13 3.61
N ASP A 132 4.56 -15.62 4.72
CA ASP A 132 4.22 -14.33 5.31
C ASP A 132 5.08 -13.15 4.79
N ALA A 133 5.82 -13.34 3.70
CA ALA A 133 6.65 -12.31 3.09
C ALA A 133 5.81 -11.48 2.10
N GLY A 134 5.45 -10.24 2.47
CA GLY A 134 4.56 -9.39 1.68
C GLY A 134 3.14 -9.95 1.48
N ASN A 135 2.71 -10.84 2.38
CA ASN A 135 1.46 -11.59 2.25
C ASN A 135 0.84 -11.85 3.63
N PHE A 136 -0.41 -11.44 3.82
CA PHE A 136 -1.15 -11.73 5.05
C PHE A 136 -1.73 -13.14 4.99
N THR A 137 -0.96 -14.17 5.31
CA THR A 137 -1.40 -15.58 5.18
C THR A 137 -2.70 -15.88 5.94
N GLY A 138 -3.39 -16.97 5.57
CA GLY A 138 -4.54 -17.46 6.33
C GLY A 138 -4.20 -17.70 7.80
N GLU A 139 -3.00 -18.23 8.09
CA GLU A 139 -2.50 -18.41 9.46
C GLU A 139 -2.31 -17.07 10.19
N TYR A 140 -1.78 -16.04 9.52
CA TYR A 140 -1.65 -14.69 10.07
C TYR A 140 -3.02 -14.13 10.50
N VAL A 141 -4.00 -14.19 9.59
CA VAL A 141 -5.36 -13.68 9.80
C VAL A 141 -6.04 -14.43 10.94
N ASP A 142 -5.92 -15.76 10.95
CA ASP A 142 -6.50 -16.62 11.97
C ASP A 142 -5.90 -16.37 13.36
N SER A 143 -4.58 -16.18 13.43
CA SER A 143 -3.87 -15.87 14.69
C SER A 143 -4.37 -14.54 15.25
N LEU A 144 -4.39 -13.49 14.43
CA LEU A 144 -4.93 -12.18 14.80
C LEU A 144 -6.37 -12.30 15.30
N ARG A 145 -7.25 -12.93 14.51
CA ARG A 145 -8.68 -13.09 14.83
C ARG A 145 -8.91 -13.80 16.15
N LYS A 146 -8.24 -14.94 16.38
CA LYS A 146 -8.38 -15.73 17.61
C LYS A 146 -7.92 -14.93 18.82
N ALA A 147 -6.80 -14.21 18.70
CA ALA A 147 -6.17 -13.53 19.81
C ALA A 147 -6.96 -12.31 20.28
N ILE A 148 -7.38 -11.44 19.37
CA ILE A 148 -8.11 -10.21 19.73
C ILE A 148 -9.53 -10.51 20.25
N ASN A 149 -10.15 -11.60 19.78
CA ASN A 149 -11.52 -11.94 20.15
C ASN A 149 -11.64 -12.78 21.44
N LYS A 150 -10.51 -13.16 22.06
CA LYS A 150 -10.49 -14.10 23.20
C LYS A 150 -11.41 -13.73 24.36
N LYS A 151 -11.61 -12.42 24.63
CA LYS A 151 -12.43 -11.90 25.75
C LYS A 151 -13.66 -11.12 25.30
N LEU A 152 -13.95 -11.07 24.00
CA LEU A 152 -15.03 -10.23 23.48
C LEU A 152 -16.35 -10.99 23.45
N THR A 153 -17.43 -10.32 23.86
CA THR A 153 -18.80 -10.85 23.76
C THR A 153 -19.36 -10.76 22.35
N GLN A 154 -18.87 -9.79 21.57
CA GLN A 154 -19.15 -9.64 20.15
C GLN A 154 -17.82 -9.64 19.40
N PRO A 155 -17.59 -10.60 18.49
CA PRO A 155 -16.30 -10.71 17.82
C PRO A 155 -16.12 -9.60 16.77
N ILE A 156 -14.91 -9.04 16.73
CA ILE A 156 -14.41 -8.22 15.63
C ILE A 156 -14.12 -9.17 14.46
N SER A 157 -14.72 -8.90 13.31
CA SER A 157 -14.45 -9.69 12.10
C SER A 157 -13.05 -9.38 11.56
N CYS A 158 -12.38 -10.39 11.00
CA CYS A 158 -11.09 -10.21 10.32
C CYS A 158 -11.19 -10.83 8.93
N THR A 159 -11.01 -10.01 7.90
CA THR A 159 -11.13 -10.43 6.50
C THR A 159 -9.85 -10.10 5.76
N ARG A 160 -9.41 -11.02 4.91
CA ARG A 160 -8.27 -10.83 4.00
C ARG A 160 -8.78 -10.62 2.59
N LEU A 161 -8.38 -9.51 1.99
CA LEU A 161 -8.68 -9.15 0.60
C LEU A 161 -7.38 -9.09 -0.21
N LEU A 162 -7.39 -9.73 -1.37
CA LEU A 162 -6.32 -9.68 -2.36
C LEU A 162 -6.74 -8.73 -3.50
N TRP A 163 -5.96 -7.67 -3.74
CA TRP A 163 -6.20 -6.82 -4.92
C TRP A 163 -5.45 -7.38 -6.15
N SER A 164 -5.84 -6.91 -7.34
CA SER A 164 -5.36 -7.47 -8.62
C SER A 164 -3.84 -7.45 -8.81
N SER A 165 -3.10 -6.66 -8.01
CA SER A 165 -1.65 -6.50 -8.11
C SER A 165 -1.20 -5.94 -9.45
N GLU A 166 -2.10 -5.26 -10.16
CA GLU A 166 -1.77 -4.47 -11.33
C GLU A 166 -1.12 -3.16 -10.89
N HIS A 167 0.21 -3.13 -10.94
CA HIS A 167 1.05 -2.03 -10.49
C HIS A 167 1.09 -0.84 -11.47
N HIS A 168 -0.05 -0.51 -12.06
CA HIS A 168 -0.25 0.67 -12.88
C HIS A 168 -1.45 1.52 -12.41
N HIS A 169 -1.52 2.80 -12.79
CA HIS A 169 -2.58 3.72 -12.35
C HIS A 169 -4.01 3.18 -12.52
N LEU A 170 -4.34 2.63 -13.70
CA LEU A 170 -5.65 2.04 -13.99
C LEU A 170 -5.97 0.86 -13.05
N GLY A 171 -5.02 -0.04 -12.83
CA GLY A 171 -5.21 -1.23 -12.00
C GLY A 171 -5.54 -0.87 -10.55
N ARG A 172 -4.82 0.11 -9.99
CA ARG A 172 -5.10 0.65 -8.65
C ARG A 172 -6.47 1.35 -8.57
N ALA A 173 -6.85 2.11 -9.60
CA ALA A 173 -8.14 2.79 -9.62
C ALA A 173 -9.31 1.79 -9.72
N LEU A 174 -9.17 0.74 -10.53
CA LEU A 174 -10.13 -0.37 -10.60
C LEU A 174 -10.21 -1.11 -9.26
N ALA A 175 -9.06 -1.41 -8.66
CA ALA A 175 -9.01 -2.05 -7.34
C ALA A 175 -9.68 -1.19 -6.25
N ALA A 176 -9.63 0.14 -6.34
CA ALA A 176 -10.28 1.03 -5.38
C ALA A 176 -11.81 0.95 -5.46
N VAL A 177 -12.36 0.87 -6.68
CA VAL A 177 -13.79 0.67 -6.90
C VAL A 177 -14.22 -0.72 -6.40
N SER A 178 -13.48 -1.77 -6.75
CA SER A 178 -13.76 -3.12 -6.25
C SER A 178 -13.72 -3.19 -4.72
N LEU A 179 -12.72 -2.56 -4.09
CA LEU A 179 -12.60 -2.49 -2.63
C LEU A 179 -13.80 -1.78 -2.00
N LEU A 180 -14.25 -0.64 -2.56
CA LEU A 180 -15.45 0.04 -2.05
C LEU A 180 -16.71 -0.82 -2.15
N ALA A 181 -16.86 -1.57 -3.24
CA ALA A 181 -17.97 -2.51 -3.39
C ALA A 181 -17.91 -3.64 -2.35
N GLU A 182 -16.73 -4.19 -2.08
CA GLU A 182 -16.54 -5.22 -1.04
C GLU A 182 -16.78 -4.66 0.38
N LEU A 183 -16.31 -3.45 0.68
CA LEU A 183 -16.61 -2.78 1.94
C LEU A 183 -18.11 -2.51 2.10
N HIS A 184 -18.81 -2.14 1.01
CA HIS A 184 -20.25 -1.96 1.04
C HIS A 184 -20.99 -3.27 1.37
N LYS A 185 -20.61 -4.38 0.71
CA LYS A 185 -21.15 -5.72 1.01
C LYS A 185 -20.86 -6.13 2.46
N LEU A 186 -19.65 -5.87 2.95
CA LEU A 186 -19.26 -6.14 4.33
C LEU A 186 -20.17 -5.38 5.31
N CYS A 187 -20.43 -4.09 5.05
CA CYS A 187 -21.33 -3.29 5.87
C CYS A 187 -22.76 -3.82 5.85
N GLN A 188 -23.26 -4.28 4.69
CA GLN A 188 -24.58 -4.90 4.59
C GLN A 188 -24.66 -6.23 5.36
N HIS A 189 -23.72 -7.15 5.12
CA HIS A 189 -23.73 -8.49 5.72
C HIS A 189 -23.58 -8.46 7.25
N GLN A 190 -22.80 -7.51 7.77
CA GLN A 190 -22.58 -7.37 9.21
C GLN A 190 -23.45 -6.30 9.87
N ASN A 191 -24.38 -5.69 9.11
CA ASN A 191 -25.23 -4.60 9.58
C ASN A 191 -24.42 -3.45 10.23
N LEU A 192 -23.30 -3.10 9.61
CA LEU A 192 -22.45 -1.99 10.04
C LEU A 192 -23.03 -0.67 9.53
N GLY A 193 -22.89 0.36 10.35
CA GLY A 193 -23.36 1.72 10.07
C GLY A 193 -22.70 2.73 10.98
N LYS A 194 -23.27 3.93 11.06
CA LYS A 194 -22.79 5.03 11.90
C LYS A 194 -22.42 4.57 13.33
N GLY A 195 -21.23 4.97 13.78
CA GLY A 195 -20.67 4.59 15.07
C GLY A 195 -19.72 3.39 15.02
N HIS A 196 -19.83 2.55 13.98
CA HIS A 196 -18.86 1.48 13.74
C HIS A 196 -17.64 1.99 12.97
N ARG A 197 -16.52 1.30 13.18
CA ARG A 197 -15.26 1.52 12.47
C ARG A 197 -14.80 0.24 11.77
N ILE A 198 -14.20 0.41 10.60
CA ILE A 198 -13.42 -0.64 9.93
C ILE A 198 -11.96 -0.20 9.96
N LEU A 199 -11.10 -1.03 10.55
CA LEU A 199 -9.64 -0.84 10.50
C LEU A 199 -9.08 -1.57 9.29
N ILE A 200 -8.58 -0.83 8.30
CA ILE A 200 -7.94 -1.39 7.12
C ILE A 200 -6.43 -1.33 7.30
N GLN A 201 -5.75 -2.48 7.17
CA GLN A 201 -4.29 -2.53 7.11
C GLN A 201 -3.88 -2.95 5.70
N ALA A 202 -3.17 -2.08 4.99
CA ALA A 202 -2.79 -2.29 3.60
C ALA A 202 -1.28 -2.42 3.44
N HIS A 203 -0.82 -3.47 2.75
CA HIS A 203 0.60 -3.70 2.49
C HIS A 203 1.04 -3.23 1.10
N GLY A 204 2.18 -2.55 1.06
CA GLY A 204 2.84 -2.11 -0.15
C GLY A 204 1.99 -1.17 -1.00
N GLN A 205 1.88 -1.48 -2.28
CA GLN A 205 1.14 -0.65 -3.23
C GLN A 205 -0.39 -0.68 -3.00
N ALA A 206 -0.92 -1.57 -2.16
CA ALA A 206 -2.32 -1.54 -1.75
C ALA A 206 -2.71 -0.24 -1.03
N GLY A 207 -1.76 0.44 -0.37
CA GLY A 207 -2.03 1.76 0.20
C GLY A 207 -2.31 2.83 -0.85
N LEU A 208 -1.80 2.68 -2.08
CA LEU A 208 -2.14 3.59 -3.19
C LEU A 208 -3.57 3.39 -3.69
N THR A 209 -4.09 2.16 -3.59
CA THR A 209 -5.52 1.88 -3.78
C THR A 209 -6.36 2.60 -2.72
N LEU A 210 -5.90 2.61 -1.46
CA LEU A 210 -6.58 3.34 -0.39
C LEU A 210 -6.47 4.87 -0.51
N ALA A 211 -5.41 5.40 -1.12
CA ALA A 211 -5.35 6.82 -1.48
C ALA A 211 -6.49 7.18 -2.45
N PHE A 212 -6.77 6.37 -3.47
CA PHE A 212 -7.97 6.53 -4.32
C PHE A 212 -9.26 6.45 -3.51
N VAL A 213 -9.39 5.47 -2.60
CA VAL A 213 -10.57 5.33 -1.74
C VAL A 213 -10.81 6.59 -0.89
N SER A 214 -9.76 7.15 -0.26
CA SER A 214 -9.89 8.36 0.55
C SER A 214 -10.43 9.54 -0.26
N ASN A 215 -9.92 9.72 -1.48
CA ASN A 215 -10.37 10.74 -2.42
C ASN A 215 -11.79 10.51 -2.96
N LEU A 216 -12.16 9.24 -3.20
CA LEU A 216 -13.52 8.86 -3.61
C LEU A 216 -14.53 9.11 -2.48
N LEU A 217 -14.13 8.96 -1.22
CA LEU A 217 -14.98 9.17 -0.05
C LEU A 217 -15.03 10.64 0.43
N CYS A 218 -14.25 11.55 -0.17
CA CYS A 218 -14.32 12.97 0.14
C CYS A 218 -15.77 13.48 0.11
N PRO A 219 -16.28 14.14 1.16
CA PRO A 219 -17.66 14.63 1.17
C PRO A 219 -17.87 15.82 0.23
N SER A 220 -16.79 16.54 -0.14
CA SER A 220 -16.88 17.72 -1.01
C SER A 220 -17.18 17.33 -2.46
N PRO A 221 -18.00 18.11 -3.18
CA PRO A 221 -18.19 17.93 -4.61
C PRO A 221 -16.87 18.26 -5.34
N ILE A 222 -16.29 17.25 -5.96
CA ILE A 222 -14.99 17.29 -6.63
C ILE A 222 -15.16 16.93 -8.10
N THR A 223 -14.55 17.68 -9.01
CA THR A 223 -14.69 17.43 -10.46
C THR A 223 -13.94 16.18 -10.90
N GLY A 224 -12.96 15.73 -10.12
CA GLY A 224 -12.18 14.52 -10.39
C GLY A 224 -13.00 13.22 -10.31
N ARG A 225 -13.97 13.11 -9.39
CA ARG A 225 -14.69 11.83 -9.17
C ARG A 225 -15.49 11.38 -10.39
N PRO A 226 -16.38 12.19 -10.98
CA PRO A 226 -17.11 11.77 -12.18
C PRO A 226 -16.18 11.41 -13.33
N LYS A 227 -15.14 12.22 -13.57
CA LYS A 227 -14.14 11.96 -14.62
C LYS A 227 -13.41 10.63 -14.46
N LEU A 228 -13.09 10.24 -13.21
CA LEU A 228 -12.48 8.95 -12.91
C LEU A 228 -13.45 7.82 -13.24
N LEU A 229 -14.68 7.87 -12.68
CA LEU A 229 -15.68 6.81 -12.86
C LEU A 229 -16.08 6.64 -14.33
N ASP A 230 -16.20 7.74 -15.09
CA ASP A 230 -16.43 7.71 -16.54
C ASP A 230 -15.27 7.03 -17.29
N THR A 231 -14.03 7.33 -16.90
CA THR A 231 -12.83 6.71 -17.49
C THR A 231 -12.82 5.20 -17.25
N LEU A 232 -13.12 4.76 -16.02
CA LEU A 232 -13.17 3.36 -15.66
C LEU A 232 -14.34 2.63 -16.36
N THR A 233 -15.52 3.26 -16.43
CA THR A 233 -16.69 2.70 -17.12
C THR A 233 -16.44 2.55 -18.61
N GLY A 234 -15.83 3.56 -19.24
CA GLY A 234 -15.46 3.53 -20.66
C GLY A 234 -14.45 2.42 -20.97
N TYR A 235 -13.46 2.22 -20.09
CA TYR A 235 -12.53 1.09 -20.21
C TYR A 235 -13.25 -0.25 -20.07
N ALA A 236 -14.06 -0.42 -19.02
CA ALA A 236 -14.79 -1.65 -18.76
C ALA A 236 -15.71 -2.05 -19.93
N ALA A 237 -16.38 -1.07 -20.55
CA ALA A 237 -17.20 -1.28 -21.73
C ALA A 237 -16.38 -1.73 -22.95
N GLN A 238 -15.23 -1.10 -23.22
CA GLN A 238 -14.33 -1.50 -24.31
C GLN A 238 -13.73 -2.89 -24.09
N ALA A 239 -13.46 -3.26 -22.83
CA ALA A 239 -12.96 -4.57 -22.43
C ALA A 239 -14.05 -5.64 -22.32
N GLY A 240 -15.33 -5.30 -22.52
CA GLY A 240 -16.45 -6.26 -22.39
C GLY A 240 -16.70 -6.74 -20.96
N GLN A 241 -16.26 -6.00 -19.94
CA GLN A 241 -16.33 -6.40 -18.54
C GLN A 241 -17.63 -5.91 -17.87
N THR A 242 -18.74 -6.60 -18.14
CA THR A 242 -20.08 -6.21 -17.64
C THR A 242 -20.15 -6.17 -16.11
N THR A 243 -19.58 -7.16 -15.41
CA THR A 243 -19.53 -7.19 -13.94
C THR A 243 -18.79 -5.98 -13.35
N LEU A 244 -17.73 -5.51 -14.02
CA LEU A 244 -17.00 -4.32 -13.58
C LEU A 244 -17.85 -3.06 -13.76
N ILE A 245 -18.59 -2.94 -14.87
CA ILE A 245 -19.54 -1.84 -15.08
C ILE A 245 -20.57 -1.78 -13.96
N ASP A 246 -21.15 -2.93 -13.58
CA ASP A 246 -22.14 -2.99 -12.51
C ASP A 246 -21.52 -2.63 -11.14
N THR A 247 -20.28 -3.03 -10.91
CA THR A 247 -19.51 -2.65 -9.71
C THR A 247 -19.26 -1.14 -9.66
N ILE A 248 -18.87 -0.53 -10.77
CA ILE A 248 -18.67 0.93 -10.86
C ILE A 248 -19.98 1.68 -10.58
N LYS A 249 -21.10 1.24 -11.18
CA LYS A 249 -22.43 1.84 -10.95
C LYS A 249 -22.89 1.71 -9.51
N LEU A 250 -22.66 0.57 -8.87
CA LEU A 250 -22.94 0.37 -7.45
C LEU A 250 -22.19 1.40 -6.60
N VAL A 251 -20.89 1.54 -6.84
CA VAL A 251 -20.03 2.48 -6.11
C VAL A 251 -20.45 3.93 -6.37
N GLU A 252 -20.72 4.29 -7.63
CA GLU A 252 -21.21 5.62 -7.98
C GLU A 252 -22.50 5.98 -7.22
N SER A 253 -23.48 5.07 -7.22
CA SER A 253 -24.74 5.22 -6.49
C SER A 253 -24.51 5.36 -4.98
N MET A 254 -23.65 4.50 -4.40
CA MET A 254 -23.30 4.57 -2.98
C MET A 254 -22.61 5.90 -2.61
N LEU A 255 -21.69 6.38 -3.44
CA LEU A 255 -20.97 7.64 -3.23
C LEU A 255 -21.87 8.88 -3.38
N ALA A 256 -23.01 8.76 -4.07
CA ALA A 256 -24.00 9.83 -4.17
C ALA A 256 -24.89 9.95 -2.92
N THR A 257 -24.83 8.99 -1.99
CA THR A 257 -25.60 9.04 -0.74
C THR A 257 -24.96 10.00 0.27
N ALA A 258 -25.76 10.52 1.20
CA ALA A 258 -25.27 11.36 2.30
C ALA A 258 -24.43 10.58 3.35
N SER A 259 -24.40 9.25 3.26
CA SER A 259 -23.65 8.40 4.19
C SER A 259 -23.10 7.19 3.42
N PRO A 260 -22.04 7.40 2.60
CA PRO A 260 -21.34 6.29 1.96
C PRO A 260 -20.95 5.23 2.99
N LEU A 261 -20.96 3.96 2.59
CA LEU A 261 -20.72 2.83 3.50
C LEU A 261 -21.61 2.86 4.76
N HIS A 262 -22.85 3.32 4.64
CA HIS A 262 -23.81 3.48 5.74
C HIS A 262 -23.32 4.35 6.91
N GLY A 263 -22.34 5.23 6.66
CA GLY A 263 -21.75 6.10 7.68
C GLY A 263 -20.71 5.42 8.57
N VAL A 264 -20.23 4.23 8.20
CA VAL A 264 -19.08 3.58 8.85
C VAL A 264 -17.82 4.43 8.66
N THR A 265 -17.00 4.53 9.70
CA THR A 265 -15.71 5.24 9.63
C THR A 265 -14.59 4.28 9.23
N LEU A 266 -13.72 4.68 8.30
CA LEU A 266 -12.54 3.90 7.91
C LEU A 266 -11.28 4.41 8.60
N ASP A 267 -10.67 3.59 9.46
CA ASP A 267 -9.32 3.85 9.97
C ASP A 267 -8.32 3.09 9.11
N ILE A 268 -7.29 3.76 8.59
CA ILE A 268 -6.37 3.23 7.60
C ILE A 268 -4.95 3.19 8.15
N VAL A 269 -4.33 2.03 8.03
CA VAL A 269 -2.91 1.81 8.29
C VAL A 269 -2.27 1.31 7.00
N THR A 270 -1.20 1.95 6.56
CA THR A 270 -0.43 1.49 5.41
C THR A 270 0.95 1.01 5.83
N PHE A 271 1.40 -0.09 5.27
CA PHE A 271 2.70 -0.69 5.52
C PHE A 271 3.59 -0.58 4.28
N GLY A 272 4.60 0.30 4.31
CA GLY A 272 5.57 0.46 3.23
C GLY A 272 5.01 1.06 1.93
N THR A 273 3.86 1.74 1.97
CA THR A 273 3.27 2.34 0.78
C THR A 273 4.16 3.46 0.23
N PRO A 274 4.52 3.45 -1.07
CA PRO A 274 5.29 4.54 -1.68
C PRO A 274 4.59 5.88 -1.53
N VAL A 275 5.36 6.96 -1.28
CA VAL A 275 4.81 8.31 -1.27
C VAL A 275 4.59 8.74 -2.71
N ARG A 276 3.32 8.75 -3.13
CA ARG A 276 2.98 8.89 -4.55
C ARG A 276 1.65 9.61 -4.76
N TYR A 277 0.53 9.04 -4.35
CA TYR A 277 -0.75 9.73 -4.43
C TYR A 277 -1.01 10.55 -3.17
N GLY A 278 -1.62 11.72 -3.35
CA GLY A 278 -2.18 12.52 -2.28
C GLY A 278 -3.40 11.84 -1.69
N TRP A 279 -3.61 12.11 -0.41
CA TRP A 279 -4.71 11.56 0.38
C TRP A 279 -5.71 12.66 0.68
N ASP A 280 -6.99 12.28 0.77
CA ASP A 280 -8.02 13.18 1.28
C ASP A 280 -8.57 12.60 2.60
N PRO A 281 -8.10 13.09 3.77
CA PRO A 281 -8.51 12.54 5.05
C PRO A 281 -9.96 12.87 5.43
N SER A 282 -10.62 13.80 4.73
CA SER A 282 -11.94 14.31 5.14
C SER A 282 -13.08 13.27 5.04
N GLY A 283 -12.88 12.23 4.23
CA GLY A 283 -13.82 11.11 4.07
C GLY A 283 -13.49 9.86 4.90
N ILE A 284 -12.42 9.89 5.70
CA ILE A 284 -11.93 8.75 6.49
C ILE A 284 -11.78 9.14 7.97
N GLY A 285 -11.47 8.17 8.83
CA GLY A 285 -11.25 8.36 10.25
C GLY A 285 -9.82 8.76 10.57
N LYS A 286 -8.95 7.77 10.78
CA LYS A 286 -7.55 7.96 11.14
C LYS A 286 -6.64 7.39 10.04
N LEU A 287 -5.47 8.01 9.86
CA LEU A 287 -4.49 7.60 8.85
C LEU A 287 -3.09 7.47 9.48
N LEU A 288 -2.51 6.29 9.39
CA LEU A 288 -1.17 5.97 9.86
C LEU A 288 -0.36 5.30 8.75
N HIS A 289 0.81 5.86 8.45
CA HIS A 289 1.80 5.28 7.57
C HIS A 289 2.91 4.65 8.42
N VAL A 290 3.13 3.35 8.26
CA VAL A 290 4.23 2.62 8.93
C VAL A 290 5.25 2.26 7.86
N VAL A 291 6.50 2.70 8.06
CA VAL A 291 7.57 2.54 7.06
C VAL A 291 8.84 2.01 7.72
N ASN A 292 9.39 0.94 7.18
CA ASN A 292 10.66 0.35 7.58
C ASN A 292 11.79 1.30 7.19
N HIS A 293 12.56 1.73 8.19
CA HIS A 293 13.46 2.85 8.08
C HIS A 293 14.68 2.66 8.97
N ARG A 294 15.84 3.06 8.44
CA ARG A 294 17.09 3.16 9.19
C ARG A 294 17.62 4.58 9.10
N ASN A 295 17.90 5.17 10.26
CA ASN A 295 18.47 6.50 10.32
C ASN A 295 19.98 6.45 9.98
N LEU A 296 20.27 6.48 8.67
CA LEU A 296 21.63 6.47 8.13
C LEU A 296 22.16 7.87 7.79
N ARG A 297 21.32 8.90 7.90
CA ARG A 297 21.66 10.26 7.50
C ARG A 297 22.41 10.98 8.61
N THR A 298 23.41 11.78 8.24
CA THR A 298 24.20 12.60 9.16
C THR A 298 23.83 14.09 9.13
N ASP A 299 22.91 14.49 8.25
CA ASP A 299 22.51 15.89 8.04
C ASP A 299 21.34 16.36 8.93
N GLY A 300 21.00 15.57 9.96
CA GLY A 300 19.92 15.87 10.89
C GLY A 300 18.50 15.66 10.35
N LYS A 301 18.33 15.19 9.11
CA LYS A 301 17.01 14.92 8.50
C LYS A 301 16.63 13.45 8.63
N SER A 302 16.51 12.96 9.86
CA SER A 302 16.24 11.54 10.17
C SER A 302 14.92 11.00 9.62
N TRP A 303 14.02 11.85 9.10
CA TRP A 303 12.76 11.45 8.47
C TRP A 303 12.87 11.16 6.97
N LEU A 304 14.05 11.41 6.38
CA LEU A 304 14.34 11.11 4.98
C LEU A 304 15.19 9.84 4.88
N ALA A 305 15.02 9.13 3.77
CA ALA A 305 15.88 8.00 3.42
C ALA A 305 17.29 8.47 3.01
N LYS A 306 18.22 7.51 2.95
CA LYS A 306 19.50 7.71 2.28
C LYS A 306 19.37 7.30 0.81
N MET A 307 19.44 8.28 -0.09
CA MET A 307 19.49 8.08 -1.54
C MET A 307 20.82 8.59 -2.10
N GLU A 308 21.85 7.75 -2.05
CA GLU A 308 23.19 8.06 -2.55
C GLU A 308 23.61 7.05 -3.63
N LEU A 309 23.88 7.53 -4.83
CA LEU A 309 24.38 6.73 -5.95
C LEU A 309 25.91 6.87 -6.03
N PRO A 310 26.66 5.76 -6.21
CA PRO A 310 26.20 4.40 -6.50
C PRO A 310 25.89 3.53 -5.26
N GLN A 311 26.03 4.05 -4.04
CA GLN A 311 26.02 3.28 -2.78
C GLN A 311 24.76 2.44 -2.59
N ILE A 312 23.59 3.01 -2.90
CA ILE A 312 22.29 2.35 -2.73
C ILE A 312 22.19 1.01 -3.45
N THR A 313 22.89 0.84 -4.57
CA THR A 313 22.92 -0.41 -5.35
C THR A 313 23.51 -1.59 -4.55
N MET A 314 24.45 -1.31 -3.64
CA MET A 314 25.05 -2.33 -2.77
C MET A 314 24.25 -2.54 -1.48
N GLU A 315 23.53 -1.51 -1.04
CA GLU A 315 22.76 -1.49 0.20
C GLU A 315 21.37 -2.13 0.06
N MET A 316 20.75 -1.96 -1.11
CA MET A 316 19.41 -2.45 -1.42
C MET A 316 19.28 -3.98 -1.27
N PRO A 317 20.19 -4.82 -1.82
CA PRO A 317 20.11 -6.28 -1.70
C PRO A 317 20.20 -6.82 -0.27
N ILE A 318 20.53 -6.01 0.73
CA ILE A 318 20.59 -6.40 2.15
C ILE A 318 19.65 -5.57 3.05
N ALA A 319 18.74 -4.80 2.43
CA ALA A 319 17.82 -3.87 3.09
C ALA A 319 18.49 -2.87 4.05
N TRP A 320 19.72 -2.44 3.77
CA TRP A 320 20.51 -1.65 4.73
C TRP A 320 19.88 -0.30 5.10
N GLY A 321 19.13 0.33 4.19
CA GLY A 321 18.42 1.59 4.41
C GLY A 321 16.97 1.46 4.90
N GLY A 322 16.47 0.23 5.05
CA GLY A 322 15.05 -0.05 5.27
C GLY A 322 14.37 -0.47 3.97
N ASP A 323 13.22 0.12 3.65
CA ASP A 323 12.34 -0.30 2.54
C ASP A 323 12.69 0.38 1.21
N TYR A 324 13.39 -0.29 0.30
CA TYR A 324 13.73 0.30 -0.99
C TYR A 324 12.59 0.27 -2.01
N VAL A 325 11.62 -0.64 -1.87
CA VAL A 325 10.41 -0.65 -2.71
C VAL A 325 9.63 0.64 -2.48
N GLN A 326 9.42 1.00 -1.21
CA GLN A 326 8.75 2.26 -0.84
C GLN A 326 9.50 3.49 -1.37
N GLU A 327 10.83 3.47 -1.33
CA GLU A 327 11.67 4.61 -1.72
C GLU A 327 11.75 4.83 -3.24
N LEU A 328 11.71 3.75 -4.03
CA LEU A 328 12.00 3.80 -5.47
C LEU A 328 10.75 3.64 -6.36
N ALA A 329 9.65 3.06 -5.86
CA ALA A 329 8.38 2.95 -6.58
C ALA A 329 7.55 4.25 -6.51
N VAL A 330 8.20 5.37 -6.83
CA VAL A 330 7.66 6.74 -6.75
C VAL A 330 7.17 7.24 -8.11
N ALA A 331 6.60 8.45 -8.17
CA ALA A 331 6.08 9.01 -9.40
C ALA A 331 7.11 9.03 -10.55
N GLY A 332 6.62 8.76 -11.76
CA GLY A 332 7.43 8.57 -12.96
C GLY A 332 7.88 7.12 -13.22
N SER A 333 7.70 6.20 -12.27
CA SER A 333 7.79 4.75 -12.49
C SER A 333 6.41 4.10 -12.38
N ASP A 334 6.14 3.08 -13.21
CA ASP A 334 4.89 2.31 -13.18
C ASP A 334 5.03 1.04 -14.02
N ALA A 335 4.21 0.02 -13.74
CA ALA A 335 4.04 -1.06 -14.70
C ALA A 335 3.31 -0.54 -15.95
N VAL A 336 3.45 -1.24 -17.07
CA VAL A 336 2.78 -0.85 -18.32
C VAL A 336 1.60 -1.78 -18.58
N PRO A 337 0.37 -1.26 -18.77
CA PRO A 337 -0.76 -2.11 -19.13
C PRO A 337 -0.52 -2.87 -20.45
N PRO A 338 -0.95 -4.13 -20.57
CA PRO A 338 -0.61 -4.96 -21.72
C PRO A 338 -1.39 -4.61 -23.00
N THR A 339 -2.57 -3.99 -22.88
CA THR A 339 -3.47 -3.72 -24.02
C THR A 339 -3.59 -2.23 -24.33
N GLU A 340 -3.80 -1.87 -25.59
CA GLU A 340 -3.95 -0.46 -26.00
C GLU A 340 -5.13 0.26 -25.34
N PRO A 341 -6.34 -0.35 -25.19
CA PRO A 341 -7.41 0.27 -24.41
C PRO A 341 -7.01 0.53 -22.95
N ALA A 342 -6.30 -0.41 -22.32
CA ALA A 342 -5.82 -0.22 -20.95
C ALA A 342 -4.76 0.87 -20.86
N LYS A 343 -3.81 0.95 -21.81
CA LYS A 343 -2.82 2.03 -21.88
C LYS A 343 -3.48 3.40 -22.03
N ALA A 344 -4.49 3.51 -22.90
CA ALA A 344 -5.23 4.75 -23.11
C ALA A 344 -5.99 5.19 -21.84
N ALA A 345 -6.65 4.26 -21.16
CA ALA A 345 -7.33 4.54 -19.90
C ALA A 345 -6.34 4.85 -18.76
N ASN A 346 -5.23 4.11 -18.66
CA ASN A 346 -4.15 4.35 -17.71
C ASN A 346 -3.57 5.76 -17.86
N ARG A 347 -3.36 6.22 -19.10
CA ARG A 347 -2.91 7.58 -19.37
C ARG A 347 -3.89 8.65 -18.85
N LYS A 348 -5.20 8.44 -19.02
CA LYS A 348 -6.23 9.35 -18.49
C LYS A 348 -6.23 9.41 -16.96
N VAL A 349 -6.10 8.26 -16.29
CA VAL A 349 -6.01 8.18 -14.82
C VAL A 349 -4.71 8.82 -14.35
N TRP A 350 -3.60 8.53 -15.02
CA TRP A 350 -2.28 9.10 -14.73
C TRP A 350 -2.30 10.63 -14.76
N GLU A 351 -2.85 11.25 -15.81
CA GLU A 351 -3.01 12.71 -15.93
C GLU A 351 -3.87 13.32 -14.80
N MET A 352 -4.65 12.50 -14.08
CA MET A 352 -5.41 12.92 -12.91
C MET A 352 -4.64 12.76 -11.61
N VAL A 353 -3.66 11.85 -11.51
CA VAL A 353 -3.01 11.53 -10.24
C VAL A 353 -1.57 11.99 -10.13
N GLU A 354 -0.89 12.20 -11.26
CA GLU A 354 0.53 12.54 -11.28
C GLU A 354 0.88 13.58 -12.35
N PRO A 355 1.66 14.61 -11.99
CA PRO A 355 2.21 15.56 -12.95
C PRO A 355 3.55 15.09 -13.54
N TYR A 356 4.08 13.96 -13.09
CA TYR A 356 5.44 13.52 -13.38
C TYR A 356 5.43 12.35 -14.36
N ASP A 357 6.15 12.50 -15.48
CA ASP A 357 6.48 11.42 -16.41
C ASP A 357 7.98 11.41 -16.65
N GLY A 358 8.48 10.23 -17.01
CA GLY A 358 9.80 10.12 -17.56
C GLY A 358 10.90 9.96 -16.53
N PHE A 359 12.04 9.50 -17.04
CA PHE A 359 13.18 9.08 -16.24
C PHE A 359 13.73 10.19 -15.33
N GLU A 360 13.87 11.41 -15.85
CA GLU A 360 14.41 12.55 -15.09
C GLU A 360 13.50 12.93 -13.91
N ARG A 361 12.17 12.85 -14.10
CA ARG A 361 11.21 13.15 -13.04
C ARG A 361 11.16 12.05 -12.00
N TRP A 362 11.26 10.79 -12.40
CA TRP A 362 11.44 9.70 -11.46
C TRP A 362 12.72 9.91 -10.63
N LEU A 363 13.86 10.22 -11.25
CA LEU A 363 15.11 10.45 -10.54
C LEU A 363 15.03 11.66 -9.59
N GLU A 364 14.33 12.72 -9.99
CA GLU A 364 14.02 13.86 -9.12
C GLU A 364 13.24 13.40 -7.89
N CYS A 365 12.16 12.64 -8.08
CA CYS A 365 11.31 12.13 -7.00
C CYS A 365 12.08 11.20 -6.07
N ALA A 366 12.81 10.22 -6.60
CA ALA A 366 13.61 9.28 -5.83
C ALA A 366 14.67 10.00 -4.97
N ARG A 367 15.34 11.02 -5.53
CA ARG A 367 16.33 11.84 -4.79
C ARG A 367 15.73 12.73 -3.70
N ARG A 368 14.40 12.91 -3.65
CA ARG A 368 13.77 13.58 -2.51
C ARG A 368 13.82 12.71 -1.26
N ALA A 369 13.90 11.39 -1.42
CA ALA A 369 14.06 10.41 -0.35
C ALA A 369 12.97 10.52 0.74
N VAL A 370 11.75 10.87 0.34
CA VAL A 370 10.63 11.10 1.26
C VAL A 370 10.01 9.77 1.67
N ARG A 371 9.91 9.55 2.99
CA ARG A 371 9.29 8.37 3.59
C ARG A 371 7.88 8.62 4.10
N PHE A 372 7.46 9.88 4.19
CA PHE A 372 6.23 10.29 4.84
C PHE A 372 5.33 11.03 3.86
N PRO A 373 4.11 10.53 3.56
CA PRO A 373 3.09 11.31 2.88
C PRO A 373 2.78 12.66 3.55
N SER A 374 2.23 13.57 2.77
CA SER A 374 1.88 14.91 3.22
C SER A 374 0.76 14.91 4.26
N GLU A 375 -0.10 13.90 4.23
CA GLU A 375 -1.25 13.72 5.14
C GLU A 375 -1.07 12.55 6.13
N GLY A 376 -1.86 12.58 7.21
CA GLY A 376 -1.84 11.53 8.23
C GLY A 376 -0.64 11.60 9.19
N ARG A 377 -0.50 10.55 10.02
CA ARG A 377 0.66 10.32 10.91
C ARG A 377 1.63 9.33 10.26
N CYS A 378 2.90 9.40 10.62
CA CYS A 378 3.90 8.44 10.20
C CYS A 378 4.68 7.85 11.39
N LEU A 379 4.93 6.55 11.30
CA LEU A 379 5.79 5.81 12.17
C LEU A 379 6.93 5.22 11.34
N LEU A 380 8.14 5.72 11.58
CA LEU A 380 9.36 5.15 11.03
C LEU A 380 9.88 4.07 11.98
N VAL A 381 10.01 2.85 11.47
CA VAL A 381 10.33 1.67 12.28
C VAL A 381 11.64 1.05 11.84
N ASP A 382 12.57 0.80 12.75
CA ASP A 382 13.62 -0.17 12.49
C ASP A 382 13.14 -1.58 12.85
N TYR A 383 12.74 -2.34 11.82
CA TYR A 383 12.26 -3.72 11.97
C TYR A 383 13.38 -4.75 12.24
N LYS A 384 14.64 -4.31 12.30
CA LYS A 384 15.82 -5.19 12.48
C LYS A 384 15.84 -6.36 11.47
N ASP A 385 15.48 -6.06 10.23
CA ASP A 385 15.39 -7.02 9.12
C ASP A 385 16.65 -7.12 8.26
N SER A 386 17.66 -6.30 8.53
CA SER A 386 18.99 -6.51 7.95
C SER A 386 19.63 -7.72 8.64
N THR A 387 19.39 -8.90 8.07
CA THR A 387 19.87 -10.20 8.59
C THR A 387 21.26 -10.56 8.09
N GLY A 388 21.87 -9.72 7.24
CA GLY A 388 23.10 -10.03 6.51
C GLY A 388 22.88 -10.96 5.31
N SER A 389 21.64 -11.41 5.05
CA SER A 389 21.30 -12.12 3.83
C SER A 389 21.31 -11.15 2.64
N THR A 390 21.96 -11.57 1.55
CA THR A 390 21.94 -10.87 0.26
C THR A 390 20.84 -11.38 -0.66
N ASN A 391 20.04 -12.37 -0.22
CA ASN A 391 18.95 -12.92 -1.00
C ASN A 391 17.73 -11.98 -0.88
N PRO A 392 17.34 -11.27 -1.97
CA PRO A 392 16.22 -10.35 -1.91
C PRO A 392 14.91 -11.00 -1.50
N ARG A 393 14.78 -12.33 -1.57
CA ARG A 393 13.56 -13.04 -1.13
C ARG A 393 13.32 -13.02 0.36
N ASP A 394 14.37 -12.82 1.17
CA ASP A 394 14.23 -12.87 2.62
C ASP A 394 13.60 -11.58 3.17
N HIS A 395 13.79 -10.47 2.47
CA HIS A 395 13.37 -9.15 2.91
C HIS A 395 12.59 -8.35 1.86
N TYR A 396 12.53 -8.79 0.60
CA TYR A 396 12.02 -8.04 -0.56
C TYR A 396 12.50 -6.59 -0.56
N TYR A 397 13.82 -6.43 -0.49
CA TYR A 397 14.44 -5.11 -0.41
C TYR A 397 13.97 -4.28 0.80
N GLY A 398 13.65 -4.95 1.90
CA GLY A 398 13.17 -4.37 3.17
C GLY A 398 11.65 -4.22 3.25
N HIS A 399 10.93 -4.63 2.21
CA HIS A 399 9.49 -4.47 2.08
C HIS A 399 8.67 -5.63 2.69
N ALA A 400 9.27 -6.81 2.90
CA ALA A 400 8.56 -7.99 3.40
C ALA A 400 8.22 -7.92 4.90
N VAL A 401 8.89 -7.04 5.65
CA VAL A 401 8.93 -7.07 7.12
C VAL A 401 7.59 -6.88 7.80
N TYR A 402 6.70 -6.11 7.18
CA TYR A 402 5.46 -5.67 7.82
C TYR A 402 4.44 -6.80 7.99
N THR A 403 4.47 -7.79 7.10
CA THR A 403 3.54 -8.92 7.10
C THR A 403 4.10 -10.13 7.84
N ARG A 404 5.38 -10.11 8.25
CA ARG A 404 5.97 -11.19 9.02
C ARG A 404 5.18 -11.41 10.31
N ARG A 405 4.86 -12.66 10.65
CA ARG A 405 4.08 -13.00 11.85
C ARG A 405 4.73 -12.45 13.13
N ARG A 406 6.06 -12.42 13.20
CA ARG A 406 6.82 -11.82 14.32
C ARG A 406 6.54 -10.32 14.53
N ALA A 407 6.13 -9.61 13.49
CA ALA A 407 5.82 -8.18 13.54
C ALA A 407 4.35 -7.91 13.95
N LEU A 408 3.48 -8.92 13.95
CA LEU A 408 2.03 -8.74 14.14
C LEU A 408 1.68 -8.05 15.48
N LEU A 409 2.23 -8.52 16.60
CA LEU A 409 1.98 -7.90 17.91
C LEU A 409 2.52 -6.47 17.95
N PHE A 410 3.73 -6.26 17.44
CA PHE A 410 4.34 -4.94 17.40
C PHE A 410 3.49 -3.98 16.58
N ASN A 411 3.12 -4.34 15.35
CA ASN A 411 2.28 -3.49 14.49
C ASN A 411 0.94 -3.20 15.17
N THR A 412 0.30 -4.20 15.76
CA THR A 412 -0.95 -4.01 16.51
C THR A 412 -0.77 -3.04 17.67
N THR A 413 0.31 -3.18 18.45
CA THR A 413 0.67 -2.27 19.54
C THR A 413 0.79 -0.83 19.06
N GLN A 414 1.50 -0.62 17.95
CA GLN A 414 1.70 0.72 17.40
C GLN A 414 0.41 1.33 16.87
N ILE A 415 -0.45 0.52 16.24
CA ILE A 415 -1.77 0.97 15.78
C ILE A 415 -2.63 1.39 16.96
N ILE A 416 -2.68 0.59 18.03
CA ILE A 416 -3.43 0.92 19.25
C ILE A 416 -2.92 2.23 19.85
N ARG A 417 -1.61 2.38 20.03
CA ARG A 417 -0.99 3.62 20.53
C ARG A 417 -1.29 4.84 19.67
N ALA A 418 -1.22 4.68 18.36
CA ALA A 418 -1.40 5.79 17.43
C ALA A 418 -2.87 6.20 17.29
N PHE A 419 -3.80 5.25 17.38
CA PHE A 419 -5.21 5.51 17.11
C PHE A 419 -6.07 5.52 18.37
N TYR A 420 -5.93 4.57 19.28
CA TYR A 420 -6.96 4.23 20.25
C TYR A 420 -6.55 4.41 21.72
N GLU A 421 -5.27 4.70 21.99
CA GLU A 421 -4.84 5.20 23.30
C GLU A 421 -5.00 6.73 23.35
N THR A 422 -5.57 7.22 24.45
CA THR A 422 -5.72 8.64 24.78
C THR A 422 -4.85 9.01 25.96
#